data_AF-A0A3S2WKF5-F1
#
_entry.id   AF-A0A3S2WKF5-F1
#
_cell.length_a   1.000
_cell.length_b   1.000
_cell.length_c   1.000
_cell.angle_alpha   90.00
_cell.angle_beta   90.00
_cell.angle_gamma   90.00
#
_symmetry.space_group_name_H-M   'P 1'
#
loop_
_entity.id
_entity.type
_entity.pdbx_description
1 polymer ?
#
loop_
_entity_poly.entity_id
_entity_poly.type
_entity_poly.pdbx_seq_one_letter_code
_entity_poly.pdbx_strand_id
1 'polypeptide(L)'
;MQKPQIHWKFQTPSHRSIQLGWKNLSQRSKLWLLLANLLWLSLVFYHYSTEGRAFMLITGIYTQLMFTLFFLHAKGFPRASVGSLIEVLKVENNRIYISDYPLPETVRKVVIGRFDIQGPAFLQLAWNQGHQWIFHVDELQQVRYFFRQHAPQIEILNE
;
A
#
# COMPACT_ATOMS: atom_id res chain seq x y z
N MET A 1 -17.16 8.68 24.62
CA MET A 1 -17.24 7.85 23.40
C MET A 1 -15.83 7.60 22.89
N GLN A 2 -15.31 6.38 23.01
CA GLN A 2 -13.97 6.02 22.54
C GLN A 2 -13.98 6.00 21.00
N LYS A 3 -13.17 6.85 20.37
CA LYS A 3 -12.95 6.82 18.91
C LYS A 3 -12.31 5.47 18.58
N PRO A 4 -12.78 4.73 17.55
CA PRO A 4 -12.13 3.49 17.15
C PRO A 4 -10.69 3.81 16.73
N GLN A 5 -9.72 3.33 17.50
CA GLN A 5 -8.32 3.30 17.10
C GLN A 5 -8.21 2.32 15.96
N ILE A 6 -8.14 2.84 14.74
CA ILE A 6 -7.92 2.00 13.58
C ILE A 6 -6.42 1.71 13.54
N HIS A 7 -6.01 0.60 14.14
CA HIS A 7 -4.64 0.10 14.06
C HIS A 7 -4.38 -0.41 12.63
N TRP A 8 -3.59 0.33 11.86
CA TRP A 8 -3.21 -0.05 10.49
C TRP A 8 -1.79 -0.62 10.41
N LYS A 9 -1.27 -1.19 11.50
CA LYS A 9 -0.01 -1.94 11.49
C LYS A 9 -0.25 -3.32 10.89
N PHE A 10 0.23 -3.52 9.67
CA PHE A 10 0.03 -4.70 8.81
C PHE A 10 -1.43 -4.92 8.41
N GLN A 11 -1.85 -4.24 7.34
CA GLN A 11 -3.13 -4.58 6.70
C GLN A 11 -3.07 -6.03 6.24
N THR A 12 -3.80 -6.91 6.92
CA THR A 12 -4.02 -8.28 6.45
C THR A 12 -4.59 -8.24 5.03
N PRO A 13 -4.25 -9.20 4.15
CA PRO A 13 -4.83 -9.28 2.81
C PRO A 13 -6.35 -9.26 2.92
N SER A 14 -6.96 -8.15 2.50
CA SER A 14 -8.40 -7.97 2.50
C SER A 14 -8.91 -8.05 1.06
N HIS A 15 -10.14 -8.51 0.89
CA HIS A 15 -10.78 -8.57 -0.43
C HIS A 15 -10.67 -7.23 -1.19
N ARG A 16 -10.87 -6.11 -0.47
CA ARG A 16 -10.72 -4.76 -1.02
C ARG A 16 -9.29 -4.47 -1.49
N SER A 17 -8.27 -4.86 -0.73
CA SER A 17 -6.87 -4.66 -1.11
C SER A 17 -6.47 -5.45 -2.35
N ILE A 18 -6.97 -6.67 -2.50
CA ILE A 18 -6.70 -7.52 -3.66
C ILE A 18 -7.39 -6.97 -4.91
N GLN A 19 -8.65 -6.53 -4.78
CA GLN A 19 -9.38 -5.85 -5.86
C GLN A 19 -8.68 -4.56 -6.31
N LEU A 20 -8.19 -3.77 -5.38
CA LEU A 20 -7.42 -2.56 -5.66
C LEU A 20 -6.08 -2.89 -6.33
N GLY A 21 -5.38 -3.91 -5.85
CA GLY A 21 -4.15 -4.42 -6.46
C GLY A 21 -4.35 -4.82 -7.91
N TRP A 22 -5.43 -5.55 -8.20
CA TRP A 22 -5.79 -5.90 -9.57
C TRP A 22 -6.11 -4.67 -10.42
N LYS A 23 -6.85 -3.69 -9.89
CA LYS A 23 -7.15 -2.44 -10.62
C LYS A 23 -5.88 -1.63 -10.92
N ASN A 24 -4.96 -1.54 -9.97
CA ASN A 24 -3.72 -0.77 -10.08
C ASN A 24 -2.66 -1.41 -11.00
N LEU A 25 -2.81 -2.69 -11.36
CA LEU A 25 -1.89 -3.33 -12.31
C LEU A 25 -2.09 -2.81 -13.73
N SER A 26 -0.97 -2.50 -14.40
CA SER A 26 -0.97 -2.22 -15.83
C SER A 26 -1.49 -3.42 -16.63
N GLN A 27 -2.01 -3.19 -17.84
CA GLN A 27 -2.52 -4.27 -18.70
C GLN A 27 -1.43 -5.31 -19.03
N ARG A 28 -0.19 -4.87 -19.23
CA ARG A 28 0.96 -5.76 -19.40
C ARG A 28 1.23 -6.58 -18.15
N SER A 29 1.20 -5.97 -16.97
CA SER A 29 1.43 -6.67 -15.71
C SER A 29 0.33 -7.69 -15.40
N LYS A 30 -0.93 -7.41 -15.76
CA LYS A 30 -2.04 -8.39 -15.67
C LYS A 30 -1.79 -9.61 -16.54
N LEU A 31 -1.39 -9.39 -17.79
CA LEU A 31 -1.05 -10.47 -18.73
C LEU A 31 0.11 -11.32 -18.21
N TRP A 32 1.20 -10.70 -17.74
CA TRP A 32 2.33 -11.42 -17.16
C TRP A 32 1.96 -12.21 -15.90
N LEU A 33 1.11 -11.65 -15.02
CA LEU A 33 0.64 -12.35 -13.82
C LEU A 33 -0.22 -13.57 -14.18
N LEU A 34 -1.09 -13.46 -15.19
CA LEU A 34 -1.89 -14.59 -15.69
C LEU A 34 -1.01 -15.66 -16.36
N LEU A 35 -0.06 -15.25 -17.21
CA LEU A 35 0.90 -16.15 -17.85
C LEU A 35 1.75 -16.90 -16.83
N ALA A 36 2.27 -16.21 -15.80
CA ALA A 36 3.04 -16.83 -14.74
C ALA A 36 2.21 -17.86 -13.96
N ASN A 37 0.94 -17.55 -13.64
CA ASN A 37 0.03 -18.49 -13.00
C ASN A 37 -0.26 -19.72 -13.87
N LEU A 38 -0.48 -19.54 -15.18
CA LEU A 38 -0.72 -20.63 -16.13
C LEU A 38 0.51 -21.53 -16.30
N LEU A 39 1.70 -20.94 -16.41
CA LEU A 39 2.96 -21.68 -16.50
C LEU A 39 3.22 -22.50 -15.23
N TRP A 40 2.99 -21.90 -14.06
CA TRP A 40 3.12 -22.59 -12.78
C TRP A 40 2.15 -23.75 -12.64
N LEU A 41 0.86 -23.54 -12.95
CA LEU A 41 -0.14 -24.60 -12.94
C LEU A 41 0.23 -25.73 -13.89
N SER A 42 0.72 -25.41 -15.09
CA SER A 42 1.18 -26.41 -16.07
C SER A 42 2.33 -27.25 -15.51
N LEU A 43 3.30 -26.63 -14.84
CA LEU A 43 4.40 -27.32 -14.17
C LEU A 43 3.92 -28.23 -13.02
N VAL A 44 3.01 -27.72 -12.19
CA VAL A 44 2.44 -28.47 -11.05
C VAL A 44 1.65 -29.68 -11.56
N PHE A 45 0.84 -29.52 -12.61
CA PHE A 45 0.11 -30.63 -13.22
C PHE A 45 1.03 -31.62 -13.92
N TYR A 46 2.09 -31.14 -14.59
CA TYR A 46 3.09 -32.01 -15.20
C TYR A 46 3.76 -32.89 -14.14
N HIS A 47 4.26 -32.31 -13.05
CA HIS A 47 4.86 -33.06 -11.94
C HIS A 47 3.87 -34.01 -11.26
N TYR A 48 2.61 -33.60 -11.13
CA TYR A 48 1.58 -34.49 -10.60
C TYR A 48 1.32 -35.69 -11.53
N SER A 49 1.28 -35.46 -12.84
CA SER A 49 1.09 -36.51 -13.85
C SER A 49 2.26 -37.50 -13.88
N THR A 50 3.49 -37.02 -13.67
CA THR A 50 4.70 -37.87 -13.69
C THR A 50 4.93 -38.63 -12.38
N GLU A 51 4.65 -38.02 -11.22
CA GLU A 51 5.00 -38.60 -9.92
C GLU A 51 3.78 -39.07 -9.11
N GLY A 52 2.56 -38.69 -9.48
CA GLY A 52 1.31 -39.07 -8.79
C GLY A 52 1.16 -38.49 -7.37
N ARG A 53 2.03 -37.57 -6.95
CA ARG A 53 2.07 -37.06 -5.57
C ARG A 53 1.08 -35.93 -5.36
N ALA A 54 -0.10 -36.26 -4.82
CA ALA A 54 -1.14 -35.30 -4.47
C ALA A 54 -0.67 -34.17 -3.53
N PHE A 55 0.28 -34.47 -2.62
CA PHE A 55 0.87 -33.45 -1.74
C PHE A 55 1.58 -32.33 -2.51
N MET A 56 2.28 -32.66 -3.58
CA MET A 56 3.01 -31.70 -4.42
C MET A 56 2.05 -30.82 -5.23
N LEU A 57 0.94 -31.42 -5.68
CA LEU A 57 -0.16 -30.68 -6.32
C LEU A 57 -0.76 -29.63 -5.36
N ILE A 58 -1.12 -30.06 -4.14
CA ILE A 58 -1.76 -29.19 -3.15
C ILE A 58 -0.82 -28.06 -2.73
N THR A 59 0.42 -28.37 -2.39
CA THR A 59 1.40 -27.36 -1.96
C THR A 59 1.77 -26.42 -3.10
N GLY A 60 1.91 -26.92 -4.33
CA GLY A 60 2.16 -26.10 -5.52
C GLY A 60 1.04 -25.11 -5.82
N ILE A 61 -0.22 -25.55 -5.78
CA ILE A 61 -1.40 -24.67 -5.98
C ILE A 61 -1.50 -23.65 -4.85
N TYR A 62 -1.37 -24.08 -3.60
CA TYR A 62 -1.50 -23.22 -2.43
C TYR A 62 -0.43 -22.12 -2.41
N THR A 63 0.82 -22.47 -2.69
CA THR A 63 1.95 -21.52 -2.74
C THR A 63 1.71 -20.44 -3.78
N GLN A 64 1.24 -20.82 -4.97
CA GLN A 64 0.99 -19.89 -6.06
C GLN A 64 -0.19 -18.94 -5.78
N LEU A 65 -1.25 -19.46 -5.15
CA LEU A 65 -2.37 -18.65 -4.68
C LEU A 65 -1.91 -17.62 -3.64
N MET A 66 -1.15 -18.04 -2.64
CA MET A 66 -0.63 -17.14 -1.61
C MET A 66 0.28 -16.07 -2.19
N PHE A 67 1.17 -16.44 -3.12
CA PHE A 67 2.03 -15.48 -3.83
C PHE A 67 1.19 -14.45 -4.61
N THR A 68 0.19 -14.91 -5.38
CA THR A 68 -0.66 -14.01 -6.17
C THR A 68 -1.46 -13.06 -5.27
N LEU A 69 -2.02 -13.57 -4.17
CA LEU A 69 -2.75 -12.76 -3.18
C LEU A 69 -1.85 -11.71 -2.54
N PHE A 70 -0.63 -12.09 -2.15
CA PHE A 70 0.34 -11.17 -1.55
C PHE A 70 0.81 -10.11 -2.54
N PHE A 71 1.09 -10.51 -3.78
CA PHE A 71 1.49 -9.59 -4.85
C PHE A 71 0.38 -8.57 -5.14
N LEU A 72 -0.86 -9.02 -5.26
CA LEU A 72 -2.00 -8.12 -5.46
C LEU A 72 -2.20 -7.21 -4.25
N HIS A 73 -2.13 -7.74 -3.03
CA HIS A 73 -2.22 -6.93 -1.82
C HIS A 73 -1.15 -5.81 -1.79
N ALA A 74 0.10 -6.14 -2.10
CA ALA A 74 1.20 -5.17 -2.17
C ALA A 74 0.98 -4.09 -3.24
N LYS A 75 0.35 -4.43 -4.37
CA LYS A 75 -0.04 -3.47 -5.42
C LYS A 75 -1.31 -2.68 -5.05
N GLY A 76 -2.12 -3.17 -4.13
CA GLY A 76 -3.32 -2.50 -3.62
C GLY A 76 -3.00 -1.31 -2.74
N PHE A 77 -1.90 -1.38 -1.99
CA PHE A 77 -1.40 -0.30 -1.15
C PHE A 77 0.04 0.05 -1.57
N PRO A 78 0.21 0.83 -2.65
CA PRO A 78 1.55 1.16 -3.11
C PRO A 78 2.27 1.95 -2.02
N ARG A 79 3.48 1.51 -1.70
CA ARG A 79 4.39 2.23 -0.82
C ARG A 79 5.37 3.00 -1.70
N ALA A 80 5.32 4.33 -1.64
CA ALA A 80 6.27 5.18 -2.32
C ALA A 80 7.30 5.67 -1.29
N SER A 81 8.56 5.25 -1.40
CA SER A 81 9.64 5.89 -0.66
C SER A 81 9.98 7.20 -1.36
N VAL A 82 9.73 8.32 -0.69
CA VAL A 82 9.96 9.66 -1.26
C VAL A 82 11.29 10.26 -0.81
N GLY A 83 12.02 9.58 0.07
CA GLY A 83 13.25 10.09 0.68
C GLY A 83 12.92 11.21 1.66
N SER A 84 12.58 12.38 1.12
CA SER A 84 12.07 13.55 1.82
C SER A 84 10.60 13.79 1.49
N LEU A 85 9.72 13.85 2.49
CA LEU A 85 8.32 14.21 2.24
C LEU A 85 8.14 15.73 2.12
N ILE A 86 8.99 16.52 2.79
CA ILE A 86 8.87 17.97 2.79
C ILE A 86 9.23 18.58 1.41
N GLU A 87 10.20 18.01 0.71
CA GLU A 87 10.54 18.43 -0.67
C GLU A 87 9.42 18.15 -1.67
N VAL A 88 8.59 17.16 -1.35
CA VAL A 88 7.52 16.67 -2.20
C VAL A 88 6.18 17.34 -1.86
N LEU A 89 6.07 17.93 -0.67
CA LEU A 89 4.93 18.73 -0.24
C LEU A 89 5.05 20.15 -0.80
N LYS A 90 4.06 20.56 -1.61
CA LYS A 90 3.98 21.94 -2.11
C LYS A 90 2.58 22.49 -1.96
N VAL A 91 2.48 23.82 -1.84
CA VAL A 91 1.21 24.54 -1.86
C VAL A 91 1.15 25.36 -3.13
N GLU A 92 0.15 25.10 -3.96
CA GLU A 92 -0.06 25.81 -5.22
C GLU A 92 -1.55 26.11 -5.36
N ASN A 93 -1.90 27.35 -5.68
CA ASN A 93 -3.31 27.78 -5.82
C ASN A 93 -4.21 27.39 -4.64
N ASN A 94 -3.71 27.57 -3.41
CA ASN A 94 -4.41 27.22 -2.17
C ASN A 94 -4.76 25.71 -2.02
N ARG A 95 -4.12 24.85 -2.82
CA ARG A 95 -4.23 23.39 -2.73
C ARG A 95 -2.88 22.82 -2.32
N ILE A 96 -2.93 21.83 -1.42
CA ILE A 96 -1.75 21.06 -1.04
C ILE A 96 -1.54 19.98 -2.10
N TYR A 97 -0.30 19.80 -2.54
CA TYR A 97 0.10 18.71 -3.41
C TYR A 97 1.13 17.85 -2.69
N ILE A 98 1.07 16.54 -2.95
CA ILE A 98 2.11 15.58 -2.58
C ILE A 98 2.65 15.05 -3.90
N SER A 99 3.87 15.46 -4.26
CA SER A 99 4.45 15.25 -5.58
C SER A 99 3.55 15.89 -6.63
N ASP A 100 3.09 15.12 -7.59
CA ASP A 100 2.20 15.58 -8.66
C ASP A 100 0.71 15.41 -8.31
N TYR A 101 0.39 14.89 -7.12
CA TYR A 101 -1.00 14.59 -6.73
C TYR A 101 -1.60 15.73 -5.89
N PRO A 102 -2.68 16.38 -6.36
CA PRO A 102 -3.41 17.33 -5.53
C PRO A 102 -4.13 16.61 -4.40
N LEU A 103 -4.05 17.16 -3.20
CA LEU A 103 -4.83 16.74 -2.05
C LEU A 103 -6.29 17.22 -2.23
N PRO A 104 -7.28 16.32 -2.27
CA PRO A 104 -8.67 16.72 -2.38
C PRO A 104 -9.12 17.52 -1.16
N GLU A 105 -9.97 18.53 -1.35
CA GLU A 105 -10.54 19.33 -0.26
C GLU A 105 -11.46 18.51 0.68
N THR A 106 -11.87 17.31 0.26
CA THR A 106 -12.66 16.36 1.04
C THR A 106 -11.85 15.63 2.12
N VAL A 107 -10.52 15.74 2.08
CA VAL A 107 -9.63 15.09 3.04
C VAL A 107 -9.67 15.82 4.36
N ARG A 108 -10.17 15.15 5.40
CA ARG A 108 -10.22 15.69 6.76
C ARG A 108 -9.31 14.98 7.75
N LYS A 109 -8.67 13.88 7.34
CA LYS A 109 -7.86 13.04 8.22
C LYS A 109 -6.60 12.57 7.53
N VAL A 110 -5.49 12.70 8.25
CA VAL A 110 -4.17 12.25 7.84
C VAL A 110 -3.54 11.48 8.98
N VAL A 111 -3.02 10.30 8.67
CA VAL A 111 -2.29 9.47 9.63
C VAL A 111 -0.80 9.71 9.39
N ILE A 112 -0.11 10.12 10.45
CA ILE A 112 1.34 10.29 10.46
C ILE A 112 1.87 9.41 11.59
N GLY A 113 2.58 8.35 11.22
CA GLY A 113 3.12 7.40 12.17
C GLY A 113 4.56 7.02 11.90
N ARG A 114 5.10 6.20 12.80
CA ARG A 114 6.43 5.59 12.65
C ARG A 114 6.31 4.08 12.58
N PHE A 115 7.08 3.44 11.70
CA PHE A 115 7.10 1.97 11.68
C PHE A 115 7.71 1.39 12.97
N ASP A 116 8.78 2.03 13.47
CA ASP A 116 9.49 1.66 14.71
C ASP A 116 10.12 2.91 15.36
N ILE A 117 10.68 2.80 16.57
CA ILE A 117 11.29 3.91 17.34
C ILE A 117 12.36 4.65 16.51
N GLN A 118 13.13 3.92 15.71
CA GLN A 118 14.14 4.42 14.77
C GLN A 118 13.75 4.17 13.30
N GLY A 119 12.56 3.64 13.04
CA GLY A 119 12.11 3.28 11.70
C GLY A 119 11.66 4.50 10.90
N PRO A 120 11.56 4.38 9.56
CA PRO A 120 11.07 5.47 8.72
C PRO A 120 9.65 5.87 9.13
N ALA A 121 9.35 7.15 8.93
CA ALA A 121 8.01 7.69 9.12
C ALA A 121 7.15 7.39 7.89
N PHE A 122 5.84 7.34 8.10
CA PHE A 122 4.90 7.21 7.00
C PHE A 122 3.76 8.21 7.12
N LEU A 123 3.30 8.66 5.96
CA LEU A 123 2.10 9.46 5.80
C LEU A 123 1.09 8.65 5.00
N GLN A 124 -0.09 8.49 5.57
CA GLN A 124 -1.20 7.79 4.95
C GLN A 124 -2.45 8.66 5.00
N LEU A 125 -3.15 8.76 3.88
CA LEU A 125 -4.32 9.60 3.76
C LEU A 125 -5.57 8.73 3.64
N ALA A 126 -6.69 9.15 4.24
CA ALA A 126 -7.92 8.35 4.17
C ALA A 126 -8.45 8.18 2.72
N TRP A 127 -8.12 9.12 1.82
CA TRP A 127 -8.62 9.16 0.44
C TRP A 127 -7.75 8.40 -0.56
N ASN A 128 -6.47 8.16 -0.26
CA ASN A 128 -5.53 7.54 -1.19
C ASN A 128 -5.59 6.00 -1.16
N GLN A 129 -6.69 5.46 -0.62
CA GLN A 129 -6.94 4.03 -0.49
C GLN A 129 -5.81 3.28 0.23
N GLY A 130 -5.12 3.92 1.18
CA GLY A 130 -4.05 3.32 1.96
C GLY A 130 -2.67 3.31 1.29
N HIS A 131 -2.48 4.10 0.24
CA HIS A 131 -1.13 4.42 -0.24
C HIS A 131 -0.33 5.07 0.90
N GLN A 132 0.93 4.66 1.05
CA GLN A 132 1.81 5.17 2.11
C GLN A 132 3.00 5.86 1.48
N TRP A 133 3.20 7.12 1.82
CA TRP A 133 4.46 7.81 1.54
C TRP A 133 5.40 7.58 2.71
N ILE A 134 6.54 6.95 2.42
CA ILE A 134 7.56 6.61 3.41
C ILE A 134 8.68 7.64 3.31
N PHE A 135 9.06 8.23 4.44
CA PHE A 135 10.01 9.34 4.51
C PHE A 135 10.88 9.28 5.78
N HIS A 136 11.92 10.11 5.82
CA HIS A 136 12.86 10.12 6.94
C HIS A 136 12.19 10.56 8.25
N VAL A 137 12.51 9.89 9.36
CA VAL A 137 11.84 10.11 10.66
C VAL A 137 12.09 11.53 11.22
N ASP A 138 13.20 12.14 10.86
CA ASP A 138 13.59 13.49 11.30
C ASP A 138 12.65 14.57 10.76
N GLU A 139 12.02 14.32 9.62
CA GLU A 139 11.09 15.26 8.98
C GLU A 139 9.70 15.20 9.60
N LEU A 140 9.43 14.26 10.51
CA LEU A 140 8.10 14.01 11.05
C LEU A 140 7.49 15.25 11.73
N GLN A 141 8.31 16.06 12.41
CA GLN A 141 7.83 17.32 13.00
C GLN A 141 7.55 18.40 11.94
N GLN A 142 8.39 18.48 10.90
CA GLN A 142 8.24 19.44 9.82
C GLN A 142 6.98 19.16 8.99
N VAL A 143 6.73 17.88 8.67
CA VAL A 143 5.51 17.44 7.98
C VAL A 143 4.27 17.78 8.81
N ARG A 144 4.29 17.55 10.13
CA ARG A 144 3.17 17.94 11.01
C ARG A 144 2.93 19.44 11.01
N TYR A 145 4.00 20.22 11.08
CA TYR A 145 3.93 21.67 11.06
C TYR A 145 3.34 22.18 9.74
N PHE A 146 3.77 21.62 8.60
CA PHE A 146 3.25 21.94 7.28
C PHE A 146 1.72 21.76 7.21
N PHE A 147 1.19 20.61 7.63
CA PHE A 147 -0.26 20.38 7.63
C PHE A 147 -1.02 21.31 8.58
N ARG A 148 -0.45 21.62 9.76
CA ARG A 148 -1.06 22.58 10.69
C ARG A 148 -1.10 24.00 10.13
N GLN A 149 -0.08 24.40 9.38
CA GLN A 149 0.02 25.74 8.80
C GLN A 149 -0.88 25.90 7.57
N HIS A 150 -0.89 24.92 6.67
CA HIS A 150 -1.53 25.04 5.36
C HIS A 150 -2.89 24.33 5.25
N ALA A 151 -3.23 23.44 6.17
CA ALA A 151 -4.53 22.79 6.24
C ALA A 151 -4.96 22.49 7.70
N PRO A 152 -5.17 23.52 8.53
CA PRO A 152 -5.57 23.37 9.93
C PRO A 152 -6.87 22.58 10.12
N GLN A 153 -7.72 22.52 9.10
CA GLN A 153 -8.95 21.71 9.07
C GLN A 153 -8.72 20.19 9.05
N ILE A 154 -7.48 19.74 8.82
CA ILE A 154 -7.12 18.34 8.74
C ILE A 154 -6.74 17.82 10.14
N GLU A 155 -7.45 16.79 10.61
CA GLU A 155 -7.11 16.07 11.84
C GLU A 155 -5.90 15.16 11.59
N ILE A 156 -4.80 15.43 12.31
CA ILE A 156 -3.60 14.59 12.29
C ILE A 156 -3.74 13.50 13.36
N LEU A 157 -3.81 12.25 12.92
CA LEU A 157 -3.81 11.06 13.77
C LEU A 157 -2.37 10.55 13.92
N ASN A 158 -1.95 10.27 15.15
CA ASN A 158 -0.62 9.78 15.47
C ASN A 158 -0.67 8.27 15.68
N GLU A 159 0.18 7.53 14.97
CA GLU A 159 0.42 6.08 15.18
C GLU A 159 1.88 5.78 15.55
#